data_AF-A0A6P0NI96-F1
#
_entry.id   AF-A0A6P0NI96-F1
#
_cell.length_a   1.000
_cell.length_b   1.000
_cell.length_c   1.000
_cell.angle_alpha   90.00
_cell.angle_beta   90.00
_cell.angle_gamma   90.00
#
_symmetry.space_group_name_H-M   'P 1'
#
loop_
_entity.id
_entity.type
_entity.pdbx_description
1 polymer ?
#
loop_
_entity_poly.entity_id
_entity_poly.type
_entity_poly.pdbx_seq_one_letter_code
_entity_poly.pdbx_strand_id
1 'polypeptide(L)'
;MVAIKSPKGTGKSTTIAPIVQKAYAQGKKVLLLTHRIQLANDLCKKFGVWYVSDLGSTGLSKVPGMGLCVDSLHPNSQAQFDHSEWEGCTVVLDEVEQLLKHLLTSQTCQKKRISILETFFSLLKGAERVIIADADLSDISVKYIKNIMGVKPFVIRNDYQLEGYNCYRHPNPESVITKTDHLLAAGEKVLLLLAAQKAKSMFGTQNLEDWYREKFPELRILRIDAESLADETHPAYGAITNINEILLNYDLVIASPSIETGISIDIRGHFTSVCEIATGVQSEASVRQALGRVREPIDRHVFVSPFGFGTTPRG
;
A
#
# COMPACT_ATOMS: atom_id res chain seq x y z
N MET A 1 -17.32 -14.10 -10.40
CA MET A 1 -16.10 -13.43 -9.90
C MET A 1 -15.33 -12.83 -11.07
N VAL A 2 -14.83 -11.60 -10.94
CA VAL A 2 -13.88 -10.98 -11.87
C VAL A 2 -12.53 -10.88 -11.17
N ALA A 3 -11.46 -11.34 -11.82
CA ALA A 3 -10.11 -11.34 -11.29
C ALA A 3 -9.19 -10.52 -12.20
N ILE A 4 -8.59 -9.46 -11.68
CA ILE A 4 -7.79 -8.51 -12.45
C ILE A 4 -6.32 -8.62 -12.03
N LYS A 5 -5.49 -9.16 -12.92
CA LYS A 5 -4.03 -9.14 -12.79
C LYS A 5 -3.47 -8.00 -13.62
N SER A 6 -2.94 -6.97 -12.99
CA SER A 6 -2.40 -5.81 -13.73
C SER A 6 -1.31 -5.10 -12.96
N PRO A 7 -0.19 -4.69 -13.60
CA PRO A 7 0.95 -4.09 -12.91
C PRO A 7 0.60 -2.87 -12.04
N LYS A 8 1.47 -2.52 -11.10
CA LYS A 8 1.30 -1.30 -10.28
C LYS A 8 1.31 -0.06 -11.19
N GLY A 9 0.49 0.95 -10.87
CA GLY A 9 0.43 2.19 -11.66
C GLY A 9 -0.31 2.12 -13.01
N THR A 10 -0.88 0.97 -13.38
CA THR A 10 -1.60 0.80 -14.66
C THR A 10 -3.10 1.13 -14.59
N GLY A 11 -3.53 1.86 -13.57
CA GLY A 11 -4.91 2.33 -13.46
C GLY A 11 -5.94 1.26 -13.06
N LYS A 12 -5.56 0.14 -12.42
CA LYS A 12 -6.50 -0.89 -11.90
C LYS A 12 -7.73 -0.31 -11.22
N SER A 13 -7.52 0.48 -10.17
CA SER A 13 -8.61 1.09 -9.41
C SER A 13 -9.36 2.12 -10.29
N THR A 14 -8.70 2.80 -11.23
CA THR A 14 -9.38 3.68 -12.21
C THR A 14 -10.35 2.89 -13.10
N THR A 15 -10.00 1.65 -13.47
CA THR A 15 -10.87 0.74 -14.24
C THR A 15 -12.01 0.17 -13.39
N ILE A 16 -11.81 -0.01 -12.07
CA ILE A 16 -12.86 -0.52 -11.16
C ILE A 16 -13.89 0.57 -10.83
N ALA A 17 -13.47 1.83 -10.71
CA ALA A 17 -14.35 2.97 -10.39
C ALA A 17 -15.64 3.04 -11.23
N PRO A 18 -15.64 2.98 -12.59
CA PRO A 18 -16.86 3.01 -13.38
C PRO A 18 -17.77 1.80 -13.15
N ILE A 19 -17.21 0.64 -12.78
CA ILE A 19 -18.00 -0.57 -12.47
C ILE A 19 -18.77 -0.35 -11.15
N VAL A 20 -18.11 0.23 -10.15
CA VAL A 20 -18.72 0.62 -8.87
C VAL A 20 -19.83 1.66 -9.10
N GLN A 21 -19.54 2.71 -9.87
CA GLN A 21 -20.52 3.76 -10.19
C GLN A 21 -21.73 3.21 -10.94
N LYS A 22 -21.54 2.25 -11.86
CA LYS A 22 -22.65 1.56 -12.53
C LYS A 22 -23.48 0.73 -11.56
N ALA A 23 -22.87 0.05 -10.60
CA ALA A 23 -23.59 -0.69 -9.57
C ALA A 23 -24.45 0.25 -8.71
N TYR A 24 -23.92 1.42 -8.34
CA TYR A 24 -24.67 2.47 -7.66
C TYR A 24 -25.86 2.99 -8.46
N ALA A 25 -25.66 3.28 -9.75
CA ALA A 25 -26.75 3.72 -10.63
C ALA A 25 -27.88 2.67 -10.76
N GLN A 26 -27.59 1.40 -10.44
CA GLN A 26 -28.55 0.30 -10.43
C GLN A 26 -29.14 0.02 -9.03
N GLY A 27 -28.82 0.85 -8.03
CA GLY A 27 -29.26 0.65 -6.65
C GLY A 27 -28.61 -0.55 -5.95
N LYS A 28 -27.51 -1.09 -6.49
CA LYS A 28 -26.82 -2.23 -5.89
C LYS A 28 -25.84 -1.77 -4.81
N LYS A 29 -25.81 -2.54 -3.72
CA LYS A 29 -24.84 -2.31 -2.64
C LYS A 29 -23.41 -2.60 -3.11
N VAL A 30 -22.45 -1.77 -2.73
CA VAL A 30 -21.01 -1.99 -3.00
C VAL A 30 -20.22 -1.96 -1.70
N LEU A 31 -19.43 -3.01 -1.48
CA LEU A 31 -18.53 -3.10 -0.34
C LEU A 31 -17.08 -3.17 -0.80
N LEU A 32 -16.27 -2.21 -0.37
CA LEU A 32 -14.83 -2.20 -0.60
C LEU A 32 -14.11 -2.71 0.64
N LEU A 33 -13.34 -3.78 0.48
CA LEU A 33 -12.49 -4.31 1.55
C LEU A 33 -11.02 -4.13 1.20
N THR A 34 -10.27 -3.65 2.18
CA THR A 34 -8.81 -3.52 2.10
C THR A 34 -8.16 -4.00 3.40
N HIS A 35 -6.84 -3.93 3.48
CA HIS A 35 -6.07 -4.28 4.68
C HIS A 35 -5.48 -3.06 5.42
N ARG A 36 -5.74 -1.83 4.95
CA ARG A 36 -5.29 -0.59 5.61
C ARG A 36 -6.30 0.54 5.52
N ILE A 37 -6.38 1.34 6.57
CA ILE A 37 -7.31 2.47 6.69
C ILE A 37 -7.06 3.53 5.60
N GLN A 38 -5.81 3.96 5.38
CA GLN A 38 -5.55 4.99 4.38
C GLN A 38 -5.90 4.50 2.96
N LEU A 39 -5.47 3.29 2.60
CA LEU A 39 -5.80 2.69 1.31
C LEU A 39 -7.32 2.63 1.11
N ALA A 40 -8.07 2.23 2.14
CA ALA A 40 -9.52 2.24 2.11
C ALA A 40 -10.07 3.65 1.85
N ASN A 41 -9.59 4.67 2.57
CA ASN A 41 -10.01 6.06 2.38
C ASN A 41 -9.77 6.57 0.95
N ASP A 42 -8.58 6.35 0.41
CA ASP A 42 -8.21 6.82 -0.93
C ASP A 42 -9.05 6.14 -2.02
N LEU A 43 -9.25 4.83 -1.89
CA LEU A 43 -10.11 4.07 -2.80
C LEU A 43 -11.59 4.44 -2.64
N CYS A 44 -12.05 4.74 -1.41
CA CYS A 44 -13.41 5.22 -1.17
C CYS A 44 -13.69 6.52 -1.93
N LYS A 45 -12.80 7.51 -1.77
CA LYS A 45 -12.87 8.78 -2.51
C LYS A 45 -12.86 8.54 -4.02
N LYS A 46 -11.96 7.69 -4.51
CA LYS A 46 -11.84 7.36 -5.93
C LYS A 46 -13.07 6.67 -6.50
N PHE A 47 -13.71 5.81 -5.71
CA PHE A 47 -14.91 5.07 -6.12
C PHE A 47 -16.20 5.82 -5.81
N GLY A 48 -16.13 6.97 -5.15
CA GLY A 48 -17.30 7.73 -4.70
C GLY A 48 -18.14 6.98 -3.67
N VAL A 49 -17.53 6.15 -2.83
CA VAL A 49 -18.19 5.40 -1.75
C VAL A 49 -17.80 5.97 -0.38
N TRP A 50 -18.62 5.74 0.64
CA TRP A 50 -18.34 6.22 1.98
C TRP A 50 -17.25 5.39 2.64
N TYR A 51 -16.35 6.00 3.39
CA TYR A 51 -15.51 5.24 4.33
C TYR A 51 -16.25 5.07 5.65
N VAL A 52 -16.07 3.91 6.30
CA VAL A 52 -16.87 3.53 7.48
C VAL A 52 -16.82 4.53 8.63
N SER A 53 -15.71 5.24 8.83
CA SER A 53 -15.63 6.26 9.90
C SER A 53 -16.47 7.50 9.61
N ASP A 54 -16.72 7.80 8.33
CA ASP A 54 -17.48 8.99 7.90
C ASP A 54 -18.98 8.82 8.16
N LEU A 55 -19.41 7.58 8.39
CA LEU A 55 -20.81 7.23 8.59
C LEU A 55 -21.30 7.47 10.02
N GLY A 56 -20.43 7.71 11.00
CA GLY A 56 -20.84 7.97 12.39
C GLY A 56 -21.87 6.96 12.91
N SER A 57 -22.96 7.46 13.52
CA SER A 57 -24.13 6.66 13.93
C SER A 57 -25.21 6.53 12.84
N THR A 58 -25.01 7.16 11.69
CA THR A 58 -25.87 7.00 10.52
C THR A 58 -25.76 5.54 10.06
N GLY A 59 -26.80 4.75 10.35
CA GLY A 59 -26.78 3.29 10.22
C GLY A 59 -26.20 2.81 8.89
N LEU A 60 -25.23 1.89 9.00
CA LEU A 60 -24.48 1.29 7.89
C LEU A 60 -25.41 0.63 6.85
N SER A 61 -26.60 0.23 7.28
CA SER A 61 -27.67 -0.33 6.46
C SER A 61 -28.26 0.65 5.43
N LYS A 62 -28.05 1.96 5.58
CA LYS A 62 -28.68 3.00 4.75
C LYS A 62 -27.84 3.50 3.58
N VAL A 63 -26.55 3.13 3.50
CA VAL A 63 -25.70 3.60 2.41
C VAL A 63 -25.63 2.59 1.25
N PRO A 64 -25.66 3.07 0.00
CA PRO A 64 -25.53 2.21 -1.17
C PRO A 64 -24.12 1.63 -1.31
N GLY A 65 -23.13 2.12 -0.57
CA GLY A 65 -21.87 1.43 -0.44
C GLY A 65 -20.88 2.09 0.50
N MET A 66 -19.93 1.26 0.91
CA MET A 66 -19.00 1.54 2.00
C MET A 66 -17.66 0.88 1.73
N GLY A 67 -16.56 1.49 2.19
CA GLY A 67 -15.29 0.82 2.36
C GLY A 67 -14.85 0.72 3.81
N LEU A 68 -14.13 -0.37 4.11
CA LEU A 68 -13.57 -0.64 5.43
C LEU A 68 -12.32 -1.53 5.35
N CYS A 69 -11.55 -1.54 6.44
CA CYS A 69 -10.51 -2.53 6.64
C CYS A 69 -11.12 -3.87 7.08
N VAL A 70 -10.56 -4.99 6.63
CA VAL A 70 -11.04 -6.34 6.98
C VAL A 70 -11.07 -6.61 8.48
N ASP A 71 -10.23 -5.94 9.27
CA ASP A 71 -10.25 -5.99 10.74
C ASP A 71 -11.62 -5.64 11.33
N SER A 72 -12.41 -4.85 10.62
CA SER A 72 -13.73 -4.40 11.05
C SER A 72 -14.88 -5.32 10.64
N LEU A 73 -14.61 -6.46 9.98
CA LEU A 73 -15.63 -7.46 9.60
C LEU A 73 -16.08 -8.33 10.77
N HIS A 74 -16.51 -7.70 11.86
CA HIS A 74 -17.12 -8.40 12.98
C HIS A 74 -18.16 -7.52 13.69
N PRO A 75 -19.18 -8.09 14.35
CA PRO A 75 -20.27 -7.31 14.96
C PRO A 75 -19.84 -6.31 16.03
N ASN A 76 -18.68 -6.53 16.66
CA ASN A 76 -18.17 -5.65 17.72
C ASN A 76 -17.25 -4.52 17.20
N SER A 77 -17.15 -4.33 15.88
CA SER A 77 -16.33 -3.26 15.31
C SER A 77 -17.08 -1.93 15.38
N GLN A 78 -16.40 -0.82 15.09
CA GLN A 78 -17.08 0.46 14.86
C GLN A 78 -18.16 0.33 13.78
N ALA A 79 -17.92 -0.54 12.79
CA ALA A 79 -18.83 -0.83 11.70
C ALA A 79 -20.00 -1.73 12.09
N GLN A 80 -20.06 -2.25 13.32
CA GLN A 80 -21.05 -3.23 13.80
C GLN A 80 -21.48 -4.23 12.73
N PHE A 81 -20.49 -4.81 12.03
CA PHE A 81 -20.71 -5.33 10.69
C PHE A 81 -21.60 -6.58 10.72
N ASP A 82 -22.69 -6.54 9.96
CA ASP A 82 -23.59 -7.66 9.69
C ASP A 82 -23.57 -7.98 8.19
N HIS A 83 -23.10 -9.18 7.83
CA HIS A 83 -23.01 -9.59 6.43
C HIS A 83 -24.39 -9.75 5.76
N SER A 84 -25.46 -9.99 6.52
CA SER A 84 -26.81 -10.19 5.98
C SER A 84 -27.37 -8.93 5.33
N GLU A 85 -26.93 -7.75 5.80
CA GLU A 85 -27.29 -6.47 5.21
C GLU A 85 -26.66 -6.25 3.82
N TRP A 86 -25.67 -7.07 3.44
CA TRP A 86 -24.89 -6.97 2.21
C TRP A 86 -25.17 -8.12 1.23
N GLU A 87 -26.27 -8.86 1.41
CA GLU A 87 -26.71 -9.89 0.47
C GLU A 87 -26.91 -9.29 -0.94
N GLY A 88 -26.44 -9.99 -1.98
CA GLY A 88 -26.51 -9.54 -3.37
C GLY A 88 -25.60 -8.34 -3.70
N CYS A 89 -24.68 -7.95 -2.82
CA CYS A 89 -23.78 -6.82 -3.08
C CYS A 89 -22.69 -7.13 -4.12
N THR A 90 -22.02 -6.07 -4.58
CA THR A 90 -20.72 -6.16 -5.24
C THR A 90 -19.61 -5.94 -4.22
N VAL A 91 -18.74 -6.93 -4.02
CA VAL A 91 -17.56 -6.82 -3.17
C VAL A 91 -16.33 -6.53 -4.03
N VAL A 92 -15.54 -5.53 -3.64
CA VAL A 92 -14.26 -5.17 -4.27
C VAL A 92 -13.13 -5.45 -3.28
N LEU A 93 -12.18 -6.29 -3.68
CA LEU A 93 -10.96 -6.61 -2.95
C LEU A 93 -9.76 -6.09 -3.75
N ASP A 94 -9.27 -4.88 -3.43
CA ASP A 94 -8.04 -4.33 -4.02
C ASP A 94 -6.83 -4.74 -3.16
N GLU A 95 -5.68 -4.98 -3.80
CA GLU A 95 -4.50 -5.59 -3.17
C GLU A 95 -4.85 -6.91 -2.45
N VAL A 96 -5.52 -7.83 -3.17
CA VAL A 96 -6.08 -9.06 -2.58
C VAL A 96 -5.02 -9.97 -1.96
N GLU A 97 -3.79 -9.98 -2.48
CA GLU A 97 -2.70 -10.79 -1.90
C GLU A 97 -2.34 -10.29 -0.49
N GLN A 98 -2.22 -8.97 -0.33
CA GLN A 98 -1.98 -8.33 0.97
C GLN A 98 -3.18 -8.49 1.90
N LEU A 99 -4.41 -8.38 1.36
CA LEU A 99 -5.64 -8.57 2.13
C LEU A 99 -5.72 -9.96 2.72
N LEU A 100 -5.54 -11.01 1.90
CA LEU A 100 -5.60 -12.39 2.37
C LEU A 100 -4.48 -12.70 3.36
N LYS A 101 -3.25 -12.22 3.10
CA LYS A 101 -2.14 -12.35 4.04
C LYS A 101 -2.48 -11.71 5.39
N HIS A 102 -2.97 -10.47 5.39
CA HIS A 102 -3.35 -9.75 6.60
C HIS A 102 -4.45 -10.47 7.37
N LEU A 103 -5.51 -10.88 6.68
CA LEU A 103 -6.64 -11.63 7.23
C LEU A 103 -6.18 -12.91 7.96
N LEU A 104 -5.21 -13.63 7.39
CA LEU A 104 -4.73 -14.90 7.93
C LEU A 104 -3.66 -14.75 9.02
N THR A 105 -2.76 -13.76 8.90
CA THR A 105 -1.54 -13.71 9.74
C THR A 105 -1.42 -12.48 10.64
N SER A 106 -2.21 -11.41 10.43
CA SER A 106 -2.05 -10.17 11.18
C SER A 106 -2.36 -10.34 12.67
N GLN A 107 -1.58 -9.67 13.52
CA GLN A 107 -1.82 -9.58 14.96
C GLN A 107 -3.08 -8.77 15.29
N THR A 108 -3.43 -7.77 14.48
CA THR A 108 -4.62 -6.92 14.69
C THR A 108 -5.91 -7.73 14.59
N CYS A 109 -5.94 -8.72 13.70
CA CYS A 109 -7.05 -9.66 13.57
C CYS A 109 -7.06 -10.77 14.64
N GLN A 110 -5.96 -11.00 15.38
CA GLN A 110 -5.74 -12.23 16.16
C GLN A 110 -6.88 -12.58 17.12
N LYS A 111 -7.39 -11.61 17.88
CA LYS A 111 -8.46 -11.83 18.89
C LYS A 111 -9.83 -12.11 18.28
N LYS A 112 -10.07 -11.70 17.03
CA LYS A 112 -11.37 -11.77 16.36
C LYS A 112 -11.33 -12.56 15.05
N ARG A 113 -10.19 -13.19 14.72
CA ARG A 113 -9.92 -13.78 13.40
C ARG A 113 -10.98 -14.78 12.97
N ILE A 114 -11.46 -15.62 13.87
CA ILE A 114 -12.51 -16.61 13.56
C ILE A 114 -13.79 -15.88 13.11
N SER A 115 -14.29 -14.94 13.91
CA SER A 115 -15.49 -14.15 13.57
C SER A 115 -15.32 -13.33 12.29
N ILE A 116 -14.12 -12.76 12.07
CA ILE A 116 -13.78 -12.04 10.84
C ILE A 116 -13.83 -12.97 9.62
N LEU A 117 -13.20 -14.15 9.73
CA LEU A 117 -13.17 -15.14 8.66
C LEU A 117 -14.57 -15.65 8.34
N GLU A 118 -15.37 -16.01 9.35
CA GLU A 118 -16.76 -16.45 9.18
C GLU A 118 -17.59 -15.39 8.45
N THR A 119 -17.49 -14.13 8.89
CA THR A 119 -18.16 -13.00 8.25
C THR A 119 -17.71 -12.81 6.80
N PHE A 120 -16.40 -12.86 6.55
CA PHE A 120 -15.83 -12.76 5.21
C PHE A 120 -16.31 -13.91 4.30
N PHE A 121 -16.34 -15.14 4.79
CA PHE A 121 -16.87 -16.30 4.03
C PHE A 121 -18.36 -16.13 3.69
N SER A 122 -19.18 -15.74 4.67
CA SER A 122 -20.61 -15.53 4.46
C SER A 122 -20.88 -14.39 3.49
N LEU A 123 -20.17 -13.27 3.64
CA LEU A 123 -20.24 -12.12 2.74
C LEU A 123 -19.94 -12.51 1.29
N LEU A 124 -18.83 -13.23 1.05
CA LEU A 124 -18.46 -13.62 -0.31
C LEU A 124 -19.41 -14.65 -0.92
N LYS A 125 -20.04 -15.51 -0.10
CA LYS A 125 -21.08 -16.44 -0.56
C LYS A 125 -22.37 -15.73 -0.96
N GLY A 126 -22.78 -14.72 -0.19
CA GLY A 126 -23.98 -13.92 -0.46
C GLY A 126 -23.78 -12.81 -1.51
N ALA A 127 -22.54 -12.53 -1.92
CA ALA A 127 -22.25 -11.50 -2.91
C ALA A 127 -22.70 -11.91 -4.32
N GLU A 128 -23.40 -11.02 -5.03
CA GLU A 128 -23.72 -11.20 -6.46
C GLU A 128 -22.44 -11.19 -7.30
N ARG A 129 -21.49 -10.31 -6.93
CA ARG A 129 -20.25 -10.12 -7.65
C ARG A 129 -19.10 -9.87 -6.70
N VAL A 130 -17.98 -10.55 -6.93
CA VAL A 130 -16.70 -10.23 -6.29
C VAL A 130 -15.70 -9.85 -7.37
N ILE A 131 -15.06 -8.71 -7.20
CA ILE A 131 -13.97 -8.19 -8.03
C ILE A 131 -12.70 -8.25 -7.18
N ILE A 132 -11.72 -9.03 -7.61
CA ILE A 132 -10.39 -9.09 -6.97
C ILE A 132 -9.35 -8.48 -7.89
N ALA A 133 -8.42 -7.72 -7.33
CA ALA A 133 -7.39 -7.04 -8.11
C ALA A 133 -6.03 -7.07 -7.41
N ASP A 134 -4.98 -7.38 -8.17
CA ASP A 134 -3.60 -7.32 -7.70
C ASP A 134 -2.60 -7.18 -8.86
N ALA A 135 -1.39 -6.70 -8.57
CA ALA A 135 -0.27 -6.76 -9.51
C ALA A 135 0.32 -8.18 -9.60
N ASP A 136 0.44 -8.85 -8.46
CA ASP A 136 1.08 -10.16 -8.36
C ASP A 136 0.05 -11.30 -8.21
N LEU A 137 -1.19 -11.08 -8.67
CA LEU A 137 -2.32 -11.99 -8.48
C LEU A 137 -1.95 -13.44 -8.80
N SER A 138 -2.10 -14.30 -7.79
CA SER A 138 -1.71 -15.71 -7.81
C SER A 138 -2.91 -16.64 -8.06
N ASP A 139 -2.63 -17.80 -8.64
CA ASP A 139 -3.65 -18.85 -8.85
C ASP A 139 -4.21 -19.36 -7.52
N ILE A 140 -3.42 -19.32 -6.44
CA ILE A 140 -3.83 -19.73 -5.10
C ILE A 140 -4.94 -18.81 -4.60
N SER A 141 -4.73 -17.48 -4.66
CA SER A 141 -5.71 -16.49 -4.22
C SER A 141 -6.97 -16.51 -5.09
N VAL A 142 -6.83 -16.67 -6.41
CA VAL A 142 -7.98 -16.85 -7.32
C VAL A 142 -8.77 -18.12 -6.96
N LYS A 143 -8.09 -19.25 -6.73
CA LYS A 143 -8.73 -20.52 -6.39
C LYS A 143 -9.41 -20.46 -5.01
N TYR A 144 -8.81 -19.77 -4.05
CA TYR A 144 -9.36 -19.58 -2.72
C TYR A 144 -10.71 -18.86 -2.79
N ILE A 145 -10.77 -17.68 -3.41
CA ILE A 145 -12.03 -16.90 -3.54
C ILE A 145 -13.05 -17.65 -4.41
N LYS A 146 -12.59 -18.28 -5.51
CA LYS A 146 -13.44 -19.13 -6.36
C LYS A 146 -14.15 -20.22 -5.56
N ASN A 147 -13.43 -20.92 -4.68
CA ASN A 147 -13.99 -22.02 -3.90
C ASN A 147 -15.01 -21.53 -2.86
N ILE A 148 -14.84 -20.32 -2.31
CA ILE A 148 -15.82 -19.72 -1.39
C ILE A 148 -17.12 -19.41 -2.14
N MET A 149 -17.02 -18.76 -3.30
CA MET A 149 -18.18 -18.34 -4.07
C MET A 149 -18.88 -19.47 -4.84
N GLY A 150 -18.15 -20.54 -5.19
CA GLY A 150 -18.68 -21.61 -6.05
C GLY A 150 -18.90 -21.19 -7.52
N VAL A 151 -18.28 -20.11 -7.99
CA VAL A 151 -18.47 -19.56 -9.36
C VAL A 151 -17.21 -19.66 -10.21
N LYS A 152 -17.35 -19.67 -11.54
CA LYS A 152 -16.19 -19.60 -12.45
C LYS A 152 -15.58 -18.18 -12.44
N PRO A 153 -14.24 -18.04 -12.34
CA PRO A 153 -13.58 -16.75 -12.50
C PRO A 153 -13.63 -16.29 -13.97
N PHE A 154 -13.85 -14.99 -14.17
CA PHE A 154 -13.46 -14.28 -15.38
C PHE A 154 -12.15 -13.53 -15.10
N VAL A 155 -11.06 -13.92 -15.76
CA VAL A 155 -9.72 -13.38 -15.50
C VAL A 155 -9.37 -12.35 -16.57
N ILE A 156 -9.02 -11.14 -16.13
CA ILE A 156 -8.47 -10.07 -16.95
C ILE A 156 -6.99 -9.96 -16.60
N ARG A 157 -6.13 -10.14 -17.59
CA ARG A 157 -4.68 -9.97 -17.45
C ARG A 157 -4.25 -8.79 -18.32
N ASN A 158 -3.62 -7.80 -17.70
CA ASN A 158 -2.96 -6.72 -18.39
C ASN A 158 -1.49 -7.13 -18.64
N ASP A 159 -1.14 -7.33 -19.90
CA ASP A 159 0.21 -7.70 -20.33
C ASP A 159 1.10 -6.48 -20.64
N TYR A 160 0.63 -5.27 -20.34
CA TYR A 160 1.43 -4.05 -20.44
C TYR A 160 2.72 -4.18 -19.61
N GLN A 161 3.85 -4.00 -20.27
CA GLN A 161 5.17 -3.94 -19.63
C GLN A 161 5.50 -2.48 -19.37
N LEU A 162 5.78 -2.14 -18.11
CA LEU A 162 6.35 -0.84 -17.79
C LEU A 162 7.75 -0.75 -18.40
N GLU A 163 8.16 0.45 -18.79
CA GLU A 163 9.57 0.69 -19.09
C GLU A 163 10.41 0.28 -17.88
N GLY A 164 11.41 -0.55 -18.13
CA GLY A 164 12.35 -0.98 -17.11
C GLY A 164 13.22 0.19 -16.65
N TYR A 165 13.92 -0.04 -15.56
CA TYR A 165 14.94 0.88 -15.04
C TYR A 165 16.18 0.10 -14.65
N ASN A 166 17.33 0.77 -14.64
CA ASN A 166 18.54 0.16 -14.13
C ASN A 166 18.41 -0.03 -12.63
N CYS A 167 18.78 -1.23 -12.16
CA CYS A 167 18.78 -1.58 -10.75
C CYS A 167 20.16 -2.12 -10.37
N TYR A 168 20.88 -1.35 -9.58
CA TYR A 168 22.23 -1.65 -9.11
C TYR A 168 22.15 -2.23 -7.70
N ARG A 169 22.49 -3.52 -7.58
CA ARG A 169 22.55 -4.19 -6.28
C ARG A 169 23.85 -3.86 -5.58
N HIS A 170 23.72 -3.42 -4.33
CA HIS A 170 24.82 -3.10 -3.43
C HIS A 170 25.09 -4.26 -2.46
N PRO A 171 26.36 -4.51 -2.08
CA PRO A 171 26.72 -5.63 -1.20
C PRO A 171 26.31 -5.42 0.26
N ASN A 172 26.19 -4.17 0.72
CA ASN A 172 25.86 -3.82 2.10
C ASN A 172 25.13 -2.46 2.17
N PRO A 173 24.43 -2.15 3.28
CA PRO A 173 23.79 -0.86 3.48
C PRO A 173 24.72 0.35 3.31
N GLU A 174 25.95 0.25 3.80
CA GLU A 174 26.94 1.34 3.79
C GLU A 174 27.28 1.78 2.37
N SER A 175 27.39 0.84 1.43
CA SER A 175 27.64 1.16 0.01
C SER A 175 26.47 1.90 -0.66
N VAL A 176 25.22 1.68 -0.21
CA VAL A 176 24.06 2.49 -0.64
C VAL A 176 24.19 3.91 -0.08
N ILE A 177 24.62 4.06 1.17
CA ILE A 177 24.88 5.38 1.77
C ILE A 177 26.00 6.12 1.03
N THR A 178 27.14 5.47 0.77
CA THR A 178 28.24 6.06 -0.01
C THR A 178 27.78 6.49 -1.40
N LYS A 179 26.94 5.69 -2.07
CA LYS A 179 26.37 6.07 -3.37
C LYS A 179 25.42 7.27 -3.22
N THR A 180 24.60 7.30 -2.18
CA THR A 180 23.70 8.42 -1.89
C THR A 180 24.49 9.71 -1.65
N ASP A 181 25.57 9.64 -0.86
CA ASP A 181 26.49 10.76 -0.64
C ASP A 181 27.06 11.33 -1.95
N HIS A 182 27.55 10.45 -2.83
CA HIS A 182 28.13 10.86 -4.11
C HIS A 182 27.08 11.52 -5.02
N LEU A 183 25.84 11.03 -5.01
CA LEU A 183 24.75 11.63 -5.76
C LEU A 183 24.44 13.03 -5.22
N LEU A 184 24.22 13.16 -3.91
CA LEU A 184 23.90 14.44 -3.27
C LEU A 184 25.01 15.49 -3.48
N ALA A 185 26.28 15.09 -3.33
CA ALA A 185 27.43 15.96 -3.57
C ALA A 185 27.55 16.44 -5.03
N ALA A 186 26.99 15.68 -5.99
CA ALA A 186 26.91 16.07 -7.39
C ALA A 186 25.68 16.97 -7.69
N GLY A 187 24.88 17.33 -6.68
CA GLY A 187 23.68 18.16 -6.82
C GLY A 187 22.42 17.39 -7.21
N GLU A 188 22.50 16.07 -7.30
CA GLU A 188 21.40 15.17 -7.66
C GLU A 188 20.28 15.17 -6.60
N LYS A 189 19.10 14.68 -6.99
CA LYS A 189 17.92 14.63 -6.12
C LYS A 189 17.57 13.17 -5.83
N VAL A 190 17.52 12.80 -4.56
CA VAL A 190 17.45 11.38 -4.15
C VAL A 190 16.23 11.10 -3.30
N LEU A 191 15.53 10.01 -3.61
CA LEU A 191 14.58 9.38 -2.71
C LEU A 191 15.26 8.19 -2.01
N LEU A 192 15.49 8.30 -0.71
CA LEU A 192 16.10 7.26 0.13
C LEU A 192 15.02 6.50 0.92
N LEU A 193 14.82 5.24 0.58
CA LEU A 193 13.84 4.33 1.16
C LEU A 193 14.51 3.42 2.20
N LEU A 194 13.95 3.37 3.41
CA LEU A 194 14.52 2.62 4.54
C LEU A 194 13.51 1.62 5.10
N ALA A 195 14.01 0.55 5.72
CA ALA A 195 13.19 -0.50 6.31
C ALA A 195 12.64 -0.17 7.71
N ALA A 196 13.17 0.85 8.40
CA ALA A 196 12.84 1.15 9.79
C ALA A 196 12.85 2.65 10.09
N GLN A 197 12.06 3.02 11.10
CA GLN A 197 11.92 4.40 11.59
C GLN A 197 12.87 4.71 12.77
N LYS A 198 13.03 3.79 13.72
CA LYS A 198 13.60 4.09 15.05
C LYS A 198 15.11 4.36 15.04
N ALA A 199 15.54 5.33 15.86
CA ALA A 199 16.93 5.72 16.13
C ALA A 199 17.86 4.61 16.66
N LYS A 200 17.34 3.46 17.11
CA LYS A 200 18.16 2.29 17.49
C LYS A 200 18.67 1.49 16.27
N SER A 201 18.12 1.75 15.08
CA SER A 201 18.65 1.23 13.82
C SER A 201 19.63 2.24 13.24
N MET A 202 20.85 1.81 12.93
CA MET A 202 21.85 2.67 12.28
C MET A 202 21.29 3.31 10.99
N PHE A 203 20.40 2.61 10.30
CA PHE A 203 19.72 3.06 9.07
C PHE A 203 18.25 3.46 9.31
N GLY A 204 17.95 4.03 10.48
CA GLY A 204 16.63 4.60 10.78
C GLY A 204 16.45 5.96 10.11
N THR A 205 15.21 6.31 9.74
CA THR A 205 14.89 7.60 9.10
C THR A 205 15.36 8.82 9.90
N GLN A 206 15.19 8.81 11.22
CA GLN A 206 15.61 9.91 12.10
C GLN A 206 17.12 10.09 12.11
N ASN A 207 17.87 9.00 12.33
CA ASN A 207 19.34 9.05 12.36
C ASN A 207 19.94 9.52 11.04
N LEU A 208 19.39 9.06 9.90
CA LEU A 208 19.88 9.50 8.61
C LEU A 208 19.47 10.94 8.31
N GLU A 209 18.29 11.40 8.74
CA GLU A 209 17.92 12.81 8.64
C GLU A 209 18.92 13.70 9.39
N ASP A 210 19.22 13.38 10.65
CA ASP A 210 20.18 14.14 11.46
C ASP A 210 21.58 14.11 10.83
N TRP A 211 22.05 12.94 10.40
CA TRP A 211 23.36 12.80 9.76
C TRP A 211 23.46 13.60 8.45
N TYR A 212 22.47 13.52 7.56
CA TYR A 212 22.49 14.26 6.31
C TYR A 212 22.33 15.77 6.52
N ARG A 213 21.60 16.22 7.54
CA ARG A 213 21.53 17.64 7.92
C ARG A 213 22.87 18.19 8.40
N GLU A 214 23.63 17.41 9.15
CA GLU A 214 24.98 17.79 9.58
C GLU A 214 25.96 17.81 8.40
N LYS A 215 25.88 16.80 7.53
CA LYS A 215 26.81 16.60 6.41
C LYS A 215 26.58 17.56 5.24
N PHE A 216 25.33 17.89 4.95
CA PHE A 216 24.91 18.74 3.83
C PHE A 216 23.91 19.82 4.32
N PRO A 217 24.37 20.79 5.13
CA PRO A 217 23.51 21.80 5.75
C PRO A 217 22.79 22.71 4.73
N GLU A 218 23.27 22.78 3.50
CA GLU A 218 22.67 23.53 2.39
C GLU A 218 21.50 22.82 1.71
N LEU A 219 21.35 21.50 1.90
CA LEU A 219 20.33 20.72 1.21
C LEU A 219 18.98 20.77 1.95
N ARG A 220 17.90 20.80 1.17
CA ARG A 220 16.55 20.67 1.70
C ARG A 220 16.25 19.19 1.89
N ILE A 221 16.17 18.76 3.15
CA ILE A 221 15.95 17.36 3.53
C ILE A 221 14.55 17.21 4.15
N LEU A 222 13.77 16.24 3.66
CA LEU A 222 12.47 15.87 4.22
C LEU A 222 12.48 14.42 4.70
N ARG A 223 12.17 14.22 5.97
CA ARG A 223 11.81 12.90 6.50
C ARG A 223 10.31 12.62 6.37
N ILE A 224 9.97 11.41 5.95
CA ILE A 224 8.60 10.90 5.87
C ILE A 224 8.52 9.54 6.56
N ASP A 225 8.03 9.55 7.79
CA ASP A 225 7.65 8.37 8.53
C ASP A 225 6.38 8.60 9.37
N ALA A 226 5.96 7.60 10.16
CA ALA A 226 4.73 7.68 10.95
C ALA A 226 4.75 8.81 11.99
N GLU A 227 5.92 9.19 12.53
CA GLU A 227 6.03 10.31 13.47
C GLU A 227 6.00 11.65 12.73
N SER A 228 6.75 11.79 11.63
CA SER A 228 6.78 13.05 10.88
C SER A 228 5.44 13.40 10.22
N LEU A 229 4.63 12.39 9.88
CA LEU A 229 3.29 12.58 9.32
C LEU A 229 2.26 12.99 10.39
N ALA A 230 2.51 12.68 11.66
CA ALA A 230 1.62 12.96 12.79
C ALA A 230 1.99 14.23 13.57
N ASP A 231 3.20 14.75 13.39
CA ASP A 231 3.70 15.96 14.05
C ASP A 231 3.30 17.22 13.29
N GLU A 232 2.36 18.01 13.85
CA GLU A 232 1.84 19.27 13.29
C GLU A 232 2.92 20.31 12.95
N THR A 233 4.08 20.22 13.59
CA THR A 233 5.19 21.16 13.37
C THR A 233 6.14 20.71 12.27
N HIS A 234 6.04 19.45 11.83
CA HIS A 234 6.92 18.89 10.82
C HIS A 234 6.46 19.27 9.40
N PRO A 235 7.35 19.59 8.46
CA PRO A 235 6.99 19.87 7.06
C PRO A 235 6.29 18.71 6.32
N ALA A 236 6.29 17.51 6.91
CA ALA A 236 5.62 16.33 6.37
C ALA A 236 4.20 16.15 6.92
N TYR A 237 3.77 16.99 7.86
CA TYR A 237 2.44 16.90 8.46
C TYR A 237 1.35 16.97 7.39
N GLY A 238 0.48 15.98 7.36
CA GLY A 238 -0.59 15.91 6.36
C GLY A 238 -0.11 15.83 4.91
N ALA A 239 1.19 15.60 4.65
CA ALA A 239 1.76 15.64 3.31
C ALA A 239 1.19 14.58 2.36
N ILE A 240 0.46 13.58 2.88
CA ILE A 240 -0.15 12.50 2.10
C ILE A 240 -1.02 13.03 0.96
N THR A 241 -1.81 14.09 1.20
CA THR A 241 -2.76 14.61 0.19
C THR A 241 -2.06 15.32 -0.97
N ASN A 242 -0.96 16.02 -0.69
CA ASN A 242 -0.24 16.85 -1.68
C ASN A 242 1.22 16.41 -1.84
N ILE A 243 1.50 15.11 -1.64
CA ILE A 243 2.87 14.63 -1.52
C ILE A 243 3.69 15.00 -2.76
N ASN A 244 3.12 14.85 -3.95
CA ASN A 244 3.83 15.14 -5.21
C ASN A 244 4.27 16.61 -5.31
N GLU A 245 3.48 17.55 -4.77
CA GLU A 245 3.82 18.96 -4.76
C GLU A 245 4.90 19.27 -3.72
N ILE A 246 4.81 18.65 -2.54
CA ILE A 246 5.74 18.85 -1.44
C ILE A 246 7.13 18.34 -1.80
N LEU A 247 7.24 17.12 -2.33
CA LEU A 247 8.52 16.46 -2.61
C LEU A 247 9.40 17.23 -3.62
N LEU A 248 8.80 18.03 -4.52
CA LEU A 248 9.52 18.88 -5.47
C LEU A 248 10.41 19.94 -4.80
N ASN A 249 10.14 20.25 -3.54
CA ASN A 249 10.89 21.26 -2.78
C ASN A 249 12.10 20.68 -2.04
N TYR A 250 12.42 19.41 -2.21
CA TYR A 250 13.45 18.74 -1.42
C TYR A 250 14.49 18.06 -2.30
N ASP A 251 15.74 18.16 -1.85
CA ASP A 251 16.90 17.57 -2.50
C ASP A 251 17.08 16.10 -2.09
N LEU A 252 16.80 15.81 -0.82
CA LEU A 252 16.78 14.46 -0.27
C LEU A 252 15.44 14.22 0.43
N VAL A 253 14.78 13.12 0.08
CA VAL A 253 13.61 12.64 0.80
C VAL A 253 13.94 11.30 1.42
N ILE A 254 13.83 11.21 2.74
CA ILE A 254 14.12 10.00 3.52
C ILE A 254 12.79 9.42 3.97
N ALA A 255 12.50 8.19 3.56
CA ALA A 255 11.19 7.60 3.74
C ALA A 255 11.28 6.23 4.39
N SER A 256 10.43 5.99 5.39
CA SER A 256 10.24 4.65 5.95
C SER A 256 9.16 3.88 5.15
N PRO A 257 8.93 2.58 5.43
CA PRO A 257 7.86 1.82 4.81
C PRO A 257 6.46 2.38 5.13
N SER A 258 6.38 3.31 6.07
CA SER A 258 5.17 4.03 6.45
C SER A 258 4.76 5.12 5.46
N ILE A 259 5.55 5.46 4.41
CA ILE A 259 4.90 5.99 3.20
C ILE A 259 3.89 4.92 2.81
N GLU A 260 2.61 5.22 2.94
CA GLU A 260 1.58 4.19 3.00
C GLU A 260 1.43 3.46 1.66
N THR A 261 0.88 2.25 1.73
CA THR A 261 0.35 1.56 0.53
C THR A 261 -0.77 2.44 -0.03
N GLY A 262 -0.67 2.86 -1.29
CA GLY A 262 -1.67 3.70 -1.94
C GLY A 262 -1.14 5.05 -2.44
N ILE A 263 -0.03 5.54 -1.87
CA ILE A 263 0.59 6.79 -2.32
C ILE A 263 1.45 6.54 -3.56
N SER A 264 1.10 7.19 -4.68
CA SER A 264 1.88 7.18 -5.92
C SER A 264 2.75 8.43 -5.98
N ILE A 265 4.06 8.27 -6.23
CA ILE A 265 4.99 9.38 -6.46
C ILE A 265 5.05 9.59 -7.97
N ASP A 266 4.15 10.44 -8.46
CA ASP A 266 3.95 10.73 -9.89
C ASP A 266 4.68 12.03 -10.28
N ILE A 267 5.92 12.16 -9.82
CA ILE A 267 6.80 13.28 -10.12
C ILE A 267 7.68 12.90 -11.30
N ARG A 268 7.92 13.86 -12.22
CA ARG A 268 8.82 13.70 -13.35
C ARG A 268 9.88 14.80 -13.35
N GLY A 269 11.11 14.45 -13.72
CA GLY A 269 12.21 15.40 -13.87
C GLY A 269 12.71 16.03 -12.57
N HIS A 270 12.43 15.41 -11.41
CA HIS A 270 12.91 15.88 -10.11
C HIS A 270 13.92 14.91 -9.51
N PHE A 271 13.45 13.73 -9.06
CA PHE A 271 14.35 12.69 -8.54
C PHE A 271 15.16 12.10 -9.68
N THR A 272 16.46 11.97 -9.47
CA THR A 272 17.39 11.38 -10.44
C THR A 272 17.86 9.99 -10.01
N SER A 273 17.64 9.61 -8.75
CA SER A 273 17.87 8.25 -8.27
C SER A 273 16.95 7.86 -7.10
N VAL A 274 16.67 6.56 -6.99
CA VAL A 274 16.06 5.95 -5.81
C VAL A 274 17.10 5.07 -5.13
N CYS A 275 17.36 5.30 -3.84
CA CYS A 275 18.19 4.44 -3.03
C CYS A 275 17.32 3.67 -2.04
N GLU A 276 17.54 2.37 -1.86
CA GLU A 276 16.78 1.58 -0.87
C GLU A 276 17.70 0.69 -0.02
N ILE A 277 17.47 0.70 1.29
CA ILE A 277 18.12 -0.19 2.26
C ILE A 277 17.04 -1.08 2.90
N ALA A 278 16.92 -2.30 2.39
CA ALA A 278 16.00 -3.32 2.87
C ALA A 278 16.73 -4.34 3.76
N THR A 279 16.66 -4.18 5.08
CA THR A 279 17.39 -4.99 6.07
C THR A 279 16.72 -6.33 6.43
N GLY A 280 15.75 -6.79 5.63
CA GLY A 280 15.04 -8.06 5.85
C GLY A 280 13.87 -7.98 6.84
N VAL A 281 13.50 -6.78 7.30
CA VAL A 281 12.28 -6.57 8.11
C VAL A 281 11.01 -6.58 7.25
N GLN A 282 11.14 -6.16 5.99
CA GLN A 282 10.04 -6.08 5.02
C GLN A 282 9.97 -7.34 4.15
N SER A 283 8.78 -7.64 3.61
CA SER A 283 8.63 -8.67 2.57
C SER A 283 9.17 -8.19 1.21
N GLU A 284 9.52 -9.13 0.33
CA GLU A 284 9.96 -8.86 -1.04
C GLU A 284 8.92 -8.09 -1.85
N ALA A 285 7.63 -8.35 -1.61
CA ALA A 285 6.54 -7.61 -2.24
C ALA A 285 6.50 -6.14 -1.80
N SER A 286 6.82 -5.86 -0.52
CA SER A 286 6.88 -4.51 0.03
C SER A 286 8.06 -3.71 -0.53
N VAL A 287 9.24 -4.34 -0.63
CA VAL A 287 10.44 -3.75 -1.25
C VAL A 287 10.15 -3.38 -2.71
N ARG A 288 9.64 -4.33 -3.50
CA ARG A 288 9.22 -4.05 -4.90
C ARG A 288 8.15 -2.95 -4.99
N GLN A 289 7.24 -2.87 -4.01
CA GLN A 289 6.23 -1.81 -3.97
C GLN A 289 6.87 -0.43 -3.75
N ALA A 290 7.83 -0.34 -2.83
CA ALA A 290 8.52 0.89 -2.49
C ALA A 290 9.29 1.44 -3.70
N LEU A 291 10.10 0.60 -4.37
CA LEU A 291 10.80 0.97 -5.60
C LEU A 291 9.86 1.42 -6.72
N GLY A 292 8.73 0.72 -6.86
CA GLY A 292 7.71 1.01 -7.87
C GLY A 292 6.82 2.21 -7.58
N ARG A 293 7.06 2.97 -6.49
CA ARG A 293 6.34 4.22 -6.21
C ARG A 293 6.78 5.34 -7.12
N VAL A 294 8.08 5.44 -7.39
CA VAL A 294 8.62 6.35 -8.41
C VAL A 294 8.41 5.70 -9.76
N ARG A 295 7.57 6.33 -10.59
CA ARG A 295 7.20 5.80 -11.91
C ARG A 295 8.23 6.07 -12.99
N GLU A 296 9.01 7.13 -12.83
CA GLU A 296 10.02 7.53 -13.80
C GLU A 296 11.15 6.49 -13.89
N PRO A 297 11.66 6.13 -15.09
CA PRO A 297 12.67 5.08 -15.25
C PRO A 297 14.11 5.55 -14.90
N ILE A 298 14.28 6.18 -13.73
CA ILE A 298 15.57 6.61 -13.16
C ILE A 298 16.40 5.47 -12.54
N ASP A 299 17.64 5.72 -12.12
CA ASP A 299 18.47 4.65 -11.55
C ASP A 299 18.02 4.25 -10.14
N ARG A 300 18.05 2.94 -9.85
CA ARG A 300 17.76 2.37 -8.52
C ARG A 300 19.04 1.77 -7.91
N HIS A 301 19.37 2.14 -6.68
CA HIS A 301 20.49 1.62 -5.92
C HIS A 301 19.98 0.89 -4.68
N VAL A 302 20.09 -0.44 -4.65
CA VAL A 302 19.39 -1.24 -3.64
C VAL A 302 20.32 -2.17 -2.89
N PHE A 303 20.22 -2.16 -1.56
CA PHE A 303 20.66 -3.25 -0.72
C PHE A 303 19.44 -4.05 -0.25
N VAL A 304 19.47 -5.36 -0.47
CA VAL A 304 18.45 -6.28 0.04
C VAL A 304 19.15 -7.37 0.83
N SER A 305 18.80 -7.47 2.11
CA SER A 305 19.29 -8.54 2.99
C SER A 305 18.99 -9.91 2.38
N PRO A 306 19.96 -10.84 2.36
CA PRO A 306 19.73 -12.18 1.84
C PRO A 306 18.73 -12.99 2.69
N PHE A 307 18.50 -12.59 3.94
CA PHE A 307 17.62 -13.27 4.88
C PHE A 307 16.68 -12.30 5.58
N GLY A 308 15.49 -12.78 5.93
CA GLY A 308 14.53 -12.03 6.75
C GLY A 308 15.03 -11.90 8.19
N PHE A 309 14.57 -10.87 8.89
CA PHE A 309 14.91 -10.65 10.30
C PHE A 309 14.52 -11.88 11.13
N GLY A 310 15.48 -12.46 11.85
CA GLY A 310 15.27 -13.66 12.66
C GLY A 310 15.39 -15.00 11.90
N THR A 311 15.77 -15.00 10.62
CA THR A 311 16.15 -16.22 9.90
C THR A 311 17.66 -16.38 9.85
N THR A 312 18.17 -17.50 10.38
CA THR A 312 19.58 -17.88 10.23
C THR A 312 19.80 -18.56 8.87
N PRO A 313 20.94 -18.31 8.21
CA PRO A 313 21.33 -19.08 7.04
C PRO A 313 21.36 -20.56 7.40
N ARG A 314 20.66 -21.41 6.66
CA ARG A 314 20.93 -22.85 6.71
C ARG A 314 22.29 -23.04 6.02
N GLY A 315 23.29 -23.41 6.81
CA GLY A 315 24.61 -23.82 6.30
C GLY A 315 24.54 -25.08 5.47
#